data_AF-A0A841GZP4-F1
#
_entry.id   AF-A0A841GZP4-F1
#
_cell.length_a   1.000
_cell.length_b   1.000
_cell.length_c   1.000
_cell.angle_alpha   90.00
_cell.angle_beta   90.00
_cell.angle_gamma   90.00
#
_symmetry.space_group_name_H-M   'P 1'
#
loop_
_entity.id
_entity.type
_entity.pdbx_description
1 polymer ?
#
loop_
_entity_poly.entity_id
_entity_poly.type
_entity_poly.pdbx_seq_one_letter_code
_entity_poly.pdbx_strand_id
1 'polypeptide(L)'
;MTDSVSAFEKVQSPPRLAAIADLGLKNPAPDPVLQELADEAARRLDLPTGLVTIVLDSAQVFAAQHGLSGWIAEAGGVPVEWSFCANSVRTGEPLVIEDATTHPLVRDNPLVVHEGIRCYAGVPLVTSTGEVLGNLCVVGTEARSFSEQDLELLHGLARQALERIEARRS
;
A
#
# COMPACT_ATOMS: atom_id res chain seq x y z
N MET A 1 -7.42 -24.06 -10.51
CA MET A 1 -7.66 -24.08 -9.05
C MET A 1 -6.33 -24.10 -8.26
N THR A 2 -5.22 -23.63 -8.86
CA THR A 2 -3.85 -23.74 -8.33
C THR A 2 -3.20 -22.38 -8.01
N ASP A 3 -3.81 -21.25 -8.38
CA ASP A 3 -3.19 -19.93 -8.22
C ASP A 3 -3.42 -19.29 -6.83
N SER A 4 -4.45 -19.71 -6.10
CA SER A 4 -4.79 -19.09 -4.80
C SER A 4 -3.85 -19.48 -3.66
N VAL A 5 -3.27 -20.70 -3.70
CA VAL A 5 -2.32 -21.18 -2.68
C VAL A 5 -0.97 -20.46 -2.81
N SER A 6 -0.48 -20.27 -4.04
CA SER A 6 0.76 -19.53 -4.33
C SER A 6 0.66 -18.04 -3.93
N ALA A 7 -0.52 -17.45 -4.06
CA ALA A 7 -0.73 -16.05 -3.72
C ALA A 7 -0.71 -15.80 -2.20
N PHE A 8 -1.36 -16.64 -1.40
CA PHE A 8 -1.26 -16.53 0.07
C PHE A 8 0.17 -16.78 0.57
N GLU A 9 0.91 -17.68 -0.06
CA GLU A 9 2.29 -18.01 0.28
C GLU A 9 3.24 -16.81 0.17
N LYS A 10 3.05 -15.93 -0.82
CA LYS A 10 3.89 -14.72 -0.98
C LYS A 10 3.68 -13.68 0.12
N VAL A 11 2.44 -13.47 0.56
CA VAL A 11 2.18 -12.57 1.71
C VAL A 11 2.78 -13.17 2.99
N GLN A 12 2.74 -14.49 3.15
CA GLN A 12 3.32 -15.20 4.31
C GLN A 12 4.82 -15.52 4.16
N SER A 13 5.48 -15.05 3.09
CA SER A 13 6.86 -15.42 2.75
C SER A 13 7.82 -15.15 3.92
N PRO A 14 8.50 -16.18 4.48
CA PRO A 14 9.41 -15.99 5.59
C PRO A 14 10.58 -15.03 5.29
N PRO A 15 11.25 -15.09 4.11
CA PRO A 15 12.26 -14.08 3.74
C PRO A 15 11.73 -12.64 3.77
N ARG A 16 10.52 -12.42 3.26
CA ARG A 16 9.85 -11.13 3.23
C ARG A 16 9.53 -10.61 4.64
N LEU A 17 9.00 -11.48 5.49
CA LEU A 17 8.66 -11.14 6.88
C LEU A 17 9.92 -10.88 7.71
N ALA A 18 11.02 -11.60 7.45
CA ALA A 18 12.33 -11.33 8.04
C ALA A 18 12.86 -9.95 7.60
N ALA A 19 12.77 -9.61 6.30
CA ALA A 19 13.16 -8.29 5.80
C ALA A 19 12.39 -7.15 6.48
N ILE A 20 11.06 -7.29 6.64
CA ILE A 20 10.23 -6.34 7.40
C ILE A 20 10.70 -6.23 8.85
N ALA A 21 10.96 -7.36 9.50
CA ALA A 21 11.38 -7.39 10.90
C ALA A 21 12.70 -6.66 11.11
N ASP A 22 13.69 -6.96 10.26
CA ASP A 22 15.01 -6.36 10.34
C ASP A 22 15.02 -4.85 10.02
N LEU A 23 14.09 -4.39 9.19
CA LEU A 23 13.89 -2.97 8.89
C LEU A 23 13.07 -2.25 9.97
N GLY A 24 12.63 -2.94 11.02
CA GLY A 24 11.84 -2.37 12.10
C GLY A 24 10.43 -1.94 11.67
N LEU A 25 9.86 -2.56 10.62
CA LEU A 25 8.61 -2.12 9.99
C LEU A 25 7.36 -2.82 10.51
N LYS A 26 7.47 -3.65 11.55
CA LYS A 26 6.31 -4.29 12.21
C LYS A 26 5.38 -3.27 12.88
N ASN A 27 5.97 -2.24 13.46
CA ASN A 27 5.27 -1.09 14.02
C ASN A 27 6.07 0.16 13.65
N PRO A 28 5.90 0.67 12.41
CA PRO A 28 6.72 1.77 11.91
C PRO A 28 6.60 3.00 12.80
N ALA A 29 7.73 3.49 13.31
CA ALA A 29 7.77 4.79 13.96
C ALA A 29 7.45 5.90 12.95
N PRO A 30 6.79 7.00 13.39
CA PRO A 30 6.56 8.16 12.54
C PRO A 30 7.86 8.65 11.88
N ASP A 31 7.78 8.93 10.58
CA ASP A 31 8.92 9.40 9.79
C ASP A 31 8.50 10.56 8.91
N PRO A 32 9.04 11.77 9.17
CA PRO A 32 8.68 12.96 8.41
C PRO A 32 8.88 12.79 6.90
N VAL A 33 9.92 12.06 6.48
CA VAL A 33 10.19 11.86 5.05
C VAL A 33 9.14 10.96 4.41
N LEU A 34 8.74 9.87 5.08
CA LEU A 34 7.66 9.02 4.58
C LEU A 34 6.31 9.77 4.59
N GLN A 35 6.10 10.63 5.58
CA GLN A 35 4.91 11.47 5.66
C GLN A 35 4.84 12.47 4.50
N GLU A 36 5.94 13.17 4.20
CA GLU A 36 6.01 14.10 3.07
C GLU A 36 5.72 13.39 1.74
N LEU A 37 6.19 12.15 1.56
CA LEU A 37 5.92 11.35 0.35
C LEU A 37 4.45 10.94 0.24
N ALA A 38 3.82 10.56 1.35
CA ALA A 38 2.39 10.27 1.39
C ALA A 38 1.54 11.52 1.08
N ASP A 39 1.91 12.67 1.66
CA ASP A 39 1.28 13.96 1.41
C ASP A 39 1.47 14.40 -0.05
N GLU A 40 2.68 14.22 -0.61
CA GLU A 40 2.98 14.55 -1.99
C GLU A 40 2.16 13.70 -2.95
N ALA A 41 2.07 12.38 -2.73
CA ALA A 41 1.27 11.50 -3.57
C ALA A 41 -0.20 11.95 -3.62
N ALA A 42 -0.82 12.19 -2.46
CA ALA A 42 -2.21 12.65 -2.36
C ALA A 42 -2.40 13.99 -3.10
N ARG A 43 -1.54 14.98 -2.80
CA ARG A 43 -1.65 16.34 -3.35
C ARG A 43 -1.39 16.40 -4.86
N ARG A 44 -0.34 15.72 -5.34
CA ARG A 44 0.04 15.73 -6.76
C ARG A 44 -1.01 15.08 -7.64
N LEU A 45 -1.65 14.04 -7.13
CA LEU A 45 -2.73 13.36 -7.83
C LEU A 45 -4.08 14.02 -7.55
N ASP A 46 -4.22 14.99 -6.65
CA ASP A 46 -5.51 15.56 -6.25
C ASP A 46 -6.48 14.48 -5.75
N LEU A 47 -6.02 13.70 -4.76
CA LEU A 47 -6.78 12.66 -4.10
C LEU A 47 -6.76 12.87 -2.58
N PRO A 48 -7.84 12.48 -1.86
CA PRO A 48 -7.96 12.75 -0.44
C PRO A 48 -6.96 11.95 0.41
N THR A 49 -6.45 10.83 -0.09
CA THR A 49 -5.63 9.93 0.72
C THR A 49 -4.39 9.47 -0.04
N GLY A 50 -3.25 9.52 0.63
CA GLY A 50 -1.97 8.97 0.21
C GLY A 50 -1.32 8.23 1.37
N LEU A 51 -0.73 7.07 1.11
CA LEU A 51 -0.24 6.16 2.14
C LEU A 51 1.11 5.56 1.75
N VAL A 52 1.98 5.38 2.75
CA VAL A 52 3.07 4.40 2.71
C VAL A 52 2.64 3.25 3.61
N THR A 53 2.50 2.06 3.03
CA THR A 53 1.93 0.89 3.72
C THR A 53 2.92 -0.26 3.76
N ILE A 54 2.87 -1.04 4.83
CA ILE A 54 3.64 -2.27 5.01
C ILE A 54 2.66 -3.42 5.21
N VAL A 55 2.83 -4.50 4.46
CA VAL A 55 1.95 -5.67 4.52
C VAL A 55 2.64 -6.77 5.34
N LEU A 56 2.09 -7.03 6.52
CA LEU A 56 2.50 -8.11 7.40
C LEU A 56 1.80 -9.42 6.99
N ASP A 57 1.86 -10.42 7.84
CA ASP A 57 1.18 -11.70 7.65
C ASP A 57 -0.34 -11.58 7.80
N SER A 58 -0.82 -10.79 8.75
CA SER A 58 -2.24 -10.73 9.14
C SER A 58 -2.82 -9.32 9.12
N ALA A 59 -1.99 -8.31 8.89
CA ALA A 59 -2.39 -6.92 8.83
C ALA A 59 -1.62 -6.15 7.76
N GLN A 60 -2.20 -5.06 7.30
CA GLN A 60 -1.48 -3.95 6.71
C GLN A 60 -1.36 -2.84 7.74
N VAL A 61 -0.15 -2.31 7.92
CA VAL A 61 0.12 -1.16 8.80
C VAL A 61 0.54 0.05 7.97
N PHE A 62 0.28 1.25 8.50
CA PHE A 62 0.65 2.51 7.84
C PHE A 62 1.99 3.00 8.39
N ALA A 63 3.00 3.10 7.52
CA ALA A 63 4.26 3.77 7.82
C ALA A 63 4.15 5.30 7.69
N ALA A 64 3.22 5.76 6.86
CA ALA A 64 2.78 7.15 6.77
C ALA A 64 1.35 7.19 6.24
N GLN A 65 0.57 8.19 6.68
CA GLN A 65 -0.80 8.36 6.23
C GLN A 65 -1.19 9.83 6.03
N HIS A 66 -1.82 10.13 4.91
CA HIS A 66 -2.41 11.43 4.60
C HIS A 66 -3.93 11.30 4.47
N GLY A 67 -4.67 12.24 5.07
CA GLY A 67 -6.11 12.42 4.84
C GLY A 67 -7.02 11.26 5.30
N LEU A 68 -6.51 10.32 6.09
CA LEU A 68 -7.33 9.33 6.78
C LEU A 68 -7.98 9.92 8.03
N SER A 69 -9.17 9.45 8.37
CA SER A 69 -9.89 9.81 9.60
C SER A 69 -10.64 8.61 10.18
N GLY A 70 -11.18 8.76 11.40
CA GLY A 70 -11.93 7.70 12.07
C GLY A 70 -11.07 6.52 12.51
N TRP A 71 -11.71 5.36 12.66
CA TRP A 71 -11.10 4.18 13.30
C TRP A 71 -9.88 3.65 12.55
N ILE A 72 -9.85 3.76 11.21
CA ILE A 72 -8.71 3.32 10.39
C ILE A 72 -7.47 4.15 10.72
N ALA A 73 -7.63 5.47 10.84
CA ALA A 73 -6.55 6.39 11.17
C ALA A 73 -6.02 6.14 12.59
N GLU A 74 -6.93 5.88 13.54
CA GLU A 74 -6.59 5.58 14.94
C GLU A 74 -5.90 4.21 15.11
N ALA A 75 -6.36 3.19 14.36
CA ALA A 75 -5.78 1.85 14.39
C ALA A 75 -4.40 1.79 13.70
N GLY A 76 -4.14 2.71 12.76
CA GLY A 76 -2.88 2.73 12.00
C GLY A 76 -2.73 1.56 11.02
N GLY A 77 -3.84 0.94 10.60
CA GLY A 77 -3.83 -0.23 9.73
C GLY A 77 -5.19 -0.88 9.53
N VAL A 78 -5.20 -1.98 8.78
CA VAL A 78 -6.38 -2.80 8.49
C VAL A 78 -6.01 -4.29 8.45
N PRO A 79 -6.95 -5.23 8.63
CA PRO A 79 -6.70 -6.65 8.38
C PRO A 79 -6.15 -6.88 6.96
N VAL A 80 -5.24 -7.84 6.79
CA VAL A 80 -4.60 -8.09 5.48
C VAL A 80 -5.60 -8.54 4.41
N GLU A 81 -6.70 -9.18 4.82
CA GLU A 81 -7.78 -9.60 3.94
C GLU A 81 -8.53 -8.41 3.34
N TRP A 82 -8.45 -7.24 3.98
CA TRP A 82 -9.07 -5.99 3.51
C TRP A 82 -8.08 -5.16 2.67
N SER A 83 -6.80 -5.50 2.67
CA SER A 83 -5.74 -4.76 1.99
C SER A 83 -5.80 -4.90 0.47
N PHE A 84 -5.89 -3.77 -0.21
CA PHE A 84 -5.68 -3.67 -1.65
C PHE A 84 -4.20 -3.93 -1.99
N CYS A 85 -3.28 -3.38 -1.19
CA CYS A 85 -1.82 -3.49 -1.36
C CYS A 85 -1.32 -4.94 -1.30
N ALA A 86 -2.00 -5.82 -0.56
CA ALA A 86 -1.67 -7.24 -0.52
C ALA A 86 -1.71 -7.89 -1.91
N ASN A 87 -2.47 -7.34 -2.88
CA ASN A 87 -2.43 -7.82 -4.26
C ASN A 87 -1.12 -7.49 -4.97
N SER A 88 -0.53 -6.31 -4.75
CA SER A 88 0.81 -5.98 -5.25
C SER A 88 1.89 -6.85 -4.62
N VAL A 89 1.76 -7.21 -3.34
CA VAL A 89 2.68 -8.17 -2.69
C VAL A 89 2.59 -9.56 -3.33
N ARG A 90 1.39 -9.99 -3.73
CA ARG A 90 1.16 -11.28 -4.40
C ARG A 90 1.70 -11.30 -5.83
N THR A 91 1.55 -10.21 -6.55
CA THR A 91 1.85 -10.15 -7.99
C THR A 91 3.24 -9.63 -8.29
N GLY A 92 3.77 -8.75 -7.44
CA GLY A 92 4.94 -7.92 -7.74
C GLY A 92 4.61 -6.70 -8.61
N GLU A 93 3.33 -6.49 -8.93
CA GLU A 93 2.88 -5.51 -9.92
C GLU A 93 2.06 -4.38 -9.28
N PRO A 94 2.00 -3.19 -9.91
CA PRO A 94 1.06 -2.15 -9.53
C PRO A 94 -0.39 -2.64 -9.57
N LEU A 95 -1.23 -2.11 -8.69
CA LEU A 95 -2.68 -2.31 -8.73
C LEU A 95 -3.37 -0.97 -8.98
N VAL A 96 -4.19 -0.93 -10.02
CA VAL A 96 -5.03 0.22 -10.38
C VAL A 96 -6.49 -0.21 -10.40
N ILE A 97 -7.33 0.53 -9.67
CA ILE A 97 -8.76 0.33 -9.55
C ILE A 97 -9.42 1.67 -9.82
N GLU A 98 -10.07 1.81 -10.98
CA GLU A 98 -10.74 3.06 -11.35
C GLU A 98 -12.09 3.23 -10.65
N ASP A 99 -12.84 2.13 -10.50
CA ASP A 99 -14.08 2.06 -9.74
C ASP A 99 -14.18 0.74 -8.96
N ALA A 100 -13.97 0.82 -7.66
CA ALA A 100 -13.94 -0.30 -6.74
C ALA A 100 -15.32 -0.95 -6.58
N THR A 101 -16.42 -0.23 -6.83
CA THR A 101 -17.78 -0.77 -6.66
C THR A 101 -18.15 -1.77 -7.74
N THR A 102 -17.49 -1.69 -8.89
CA THR A 102 -17.71 -2.59 -10.04
C THR A 102 -16.53 -3.54 -10.25
N HIS A 103 -15.36 -3.24 -9.68
CA HIS A 103 -14.16 -4.03 -9.89
C HIS A 103 -14.24 -5.42 -9.22
N PRO A 104 -14.14 -6.54 -9.97
CA PRO A 104 -14.35 -7.89 -9.45
C PRO A 104 -13.44 -8.30 -8.29
N LEU A 105 -12.21 -7.75 -8.23
CA LEU A 105 -11.24 -8.06 -7.18
C LEU A 105 -11.62 -7.50 -5.80
N VAL A 106 -12.35 -6.38 -5.75
CA VAL A 106 -12.48 -5.57 -4.52
C VAL A 106 -13.89 -5.07 -4.24
N ARG A 107 -14.87 -5.27 -5.13
CA ARG A 107 -16.24 -4.78 -4.93
C ARG A 107 -16.91 -5.24 -3.64
N ASP A 108 -16.56 -6.44 -3.17
CA ASP A 108 -17.10 -7.05 -1.96
C ASP A 108 -16.20 -6.77 -0.73
N ASN A 109 -15.15 -5.96 -0.87
CA ASN A 109 -14.22 -5.62 0.21
C ASN A 109 -14.89 -4.67 1.22
N PRO A 110 -14.75 -4.91 2.53
CA PRO A 110 -15.31 -4.04 3.57
C PRO A 110 -14.97 -2.56 3.44
N LEU A 111 -13.77 -2.21 2.95
CA LEU A 111 -13.37 -0.81 2.74
C LEU A 111 -14.14 -0.14 1.60
N VAL A 112 -14.65 -0.90 0.63
CA VAL A 112 -15.50 -0.38 -0.44
C VAL A 112 -16.93 -0.24 0.05
N VAL A 113 -17.43 -1.26 0.74
CA VAL A 113 -18.82 -1.37 1.18
C VAL A 113 -19.13 -0.41 2.34
N HIS A 114 -18.21 -0.27 3.29
CA HIS A 114 -18.46 0.47 4.54
C HIS A 114 -17.69 1.79 4.64
N GLU A 115 -16.51 1.89 4.03
CA GLU A 115 -15.63 3.06 4.16
C GLU A 115 -15.65 3.97 2.92
N GLY A 116 -16.40 3.58 1.88
CA GLY A 116 -16.64 4.44 0.72
C GLY A 116 -15.46 4.58 -0.25
N ILE A 117 -14.45 3.70 -0.19
CA ILE A 117 -13.38 3.68 -1.19
C ILE A 117 -13.98 3.46 -2.59
N ARG A 118 -13.57 4.27 -3.57
CA ARG A 118 -14.01 4.18 -4.96
C ARG A 118 -12.88 4.04 -5.96
N CYS A 119 -11.75 4.72 -5.79
CA CYS A 119 -10.59 4.49 -6.65
C CYS A 119 -9.34 4.24 -5.81
N TYR A 120 -8.40 3.51 -6.40
CA TYR A 120 -7.14 3.13 -5.78
C TYR A 120 -6.06 3.02 -6.86
N ALA A 121 -4.88 3.57 -6.60
CA ALA A 121 -3.68 3.25 -7.36
C ALA A 121 -2.52 3.04 -6.39
N GLY A 122 -1.81 1.92 -6.52
CA GLY A 122 -0.70 1.58 -5.65
C GLY A 122 0.40 0.87 -6.39
N VAL A 123 1.64 1.24 -6.07
CA VAL A 123 2.85 0.64 -6.61
C VAL A 123 3.64 -0.05 -5.49
N PRO A 124 4.30 -1.19 -5.78
CA PRO A 124 5.01 -1.96 -4.76
C PRO A 124 6.29 -1.27 -4.30
N LEU A 125 6.59 -1.41 -3.00
CA LEU A 125 7.88 -1.09 -2.37
C LEU A 125 8.77 -2.33 -2.43
N VAL A 126 9.61 -2.42 -3.47
CA VAL A 126 10.43 -3.61 -3.76
C VAL A 126 11.86 -3.40 -3.28
N THR A 127 12.32 -4.13 -2.26
CA THR A 127 13.69 -4.02 -1.74
C THR A 127 14.74 -4.33 -2.81
N SER A 128 15.98 -3.92 -2.52
CA SER A 128 17.16 -4.33 -3.28
C SER A 128 17.34 -5.85 -3.40
N THR A 129 16.77 -6.63 -2.47
CA THR A 129 16.77 -8.10 -2.49
C THR A 129 15.58 -8.72 -3.24
N GLY A 130 14.69 -7.89 -3.80
CA GLY A 130 13.52 -8.32 -4.56
C GLY A 130 12.27 -8.61 -3.72
N GLU A 131 12.26 -8.28 -2.43
CA GLU A 131 11.11 -8.51 -1.55
C GLU A 131 10.13 -7.35 -1.62
N VAL A 132 8.83 -7.63 -1.77
CA VAL A 132 7.79 -6.60 -1.77
C VAL A 132 7.31 -6.37 -0.34
N LEU A 133 7.60 -5.21 0.24
CA LEU A 133 7.27 -4.92 1.65
C LEU A 133 5.84 -4.42 1.85
N GLY A 134 5.28 -3.79 0.82
CA GLY A 134 3.99 -3.10 0.85
C GLY A 134 3.93 -2.13 -0.32
N ASN A 135 3.18 -1.02 -0.18
CA ASN A 135 2.94 -0.10 -1.29
C ASN A 135 3.09 1.37 -0.89
N LEU A 136 3.48 2.21 -1.85
CA LEU A 136 3.01 3.60 -1.90
C LEU A 136 1.71 3.62 -2.70
N CYS A 137 0.64 4.17 -2.13
CA CYS A 137 -0.65 4.20 -2.80
C CYS A 137 -1.47 5.45 -2.49
N VAL A 138 -2.42 5.73 -3.37
CA VAL A 138 -3.45 6.77 -3.21
C VAL A 138 -4.84 6.14 -3.26
N VAL A 139 -5.77 6.78 -2.57
CA VAL A 139 -7.17 6.33 -2.45
C VAL A 139 -8.10 7.51 -2.65
N GLY A 140 -9.21 7.29 -3.35
CA GLY A 140 -10.25 8.29 -3.57
C GLY A 140 -11.65 7.79 -3.31
N THR A 141 -12.57 8.73 -3.09
CA THR A 141 -13.99 8.50 -2.81
C THR A 141 -14.90 8.68 -4.03
N GLU A 142 -14.30 8.92 -5.20
CA GLU A 142 -14.98 8.98 -6.49
C GLU A 142 -14.25 8.09 -7.50
N ALA A 143 -14.97 7.61 -8.52
CA ALA A 143 -14.36 6.84 -9.60
C ALA A 143 -13.43 7.73 -10.42
N ARG A 144 -12.29 7.19 -10.85
CA ARG A 144 -11.25 7.96 -11.54
C ARG A 144 -10.34 7.08 -12.37
N SER A 145 -9.94 7.56 -13.54
CA SER A 145 -8.85 6.98 -14.32
C SER A 145 -7.47 7.46 -13.87
N PHE A 146 -6.48 6.57 -13.97
CA PHE A 146 -5.08 6.88 -13.71
C PHE A 146 -4.28 6.77 -14.99
N SER A 147 -3.49 7.80 -15.29
CA SER A 147 -2.60 7.84 -16.44
C SER A 147 -1.29 7.09 -16.19
N GLU A 148 -0.52 6.83 -17.26
CA GLU A 148 0.85 6.33 -17.13
C GLU A 148 1.73 7.30 -16.33
N GLN A 149 1.53 8.62 -16.50
CA GLN A 149 2.27 9.63 -15.72
C GLN A 149 1.94 9.58 -14.22
N ASP A 150 0.69 9.26 -13.86
CA ASP A 150 0.31 9.08 -12.45
C ASP A 150 1.06 7.90 -11.84
N LEU A 151 1.18 6.79 -12.58
CA LEU A 151 1.93 5.62 -12.14
C LEU A 151 3.43 5.88 -12.07
N GLU A 152 4.01 6.56 -13.07
CA GLU A 152 5.42 6.96 -13.06
C GLU A 152 5.76 7.83 -11.83
N LEU A 153 4.87 8.76 -11.49
CA LEU A 153 4.98 9.56 -10.27
C LEU A 153 4.98 8.67 -9.02
N LEU A 154 3.99 7.78 -8.88
CA LEU A 154 3.91 6.89 -7.73
C LEU A 154 5.16 6.00 -7.63
N HIS A 155 5.66 5.47 -8.75
CA HIS A 155 6.92 4.71 -8.77
C HIS A 155 8.11 5.55 -8.30
N GLY A 156 8.22 6.80 -8.75
CA GLY A 156 9.29 7.71 -8.32
C GLY A 156 9.26 8.02 -6.83
N LEU A 157 8.06 8.18 -6.25
CA LEU A 157 7.88 8.38 -4.81
C LEU A 157 8.11 7.09 -4.01
N ALA A 158 7.70 5.93 -4.56
CA ALA A 158 7.90 4.63 -3.93
C ALA A 158 9.39 4.27 -3.81
N ARG A 159 10.19 4.60 -4.83
CA ARG A 159 11.65 4.46 -4.76
C ARG A 159 12.25 5.30 -3.64
N GLN A 160 11.81 6.55 -3.48
CA GLN A 160 12.28 7.44 -2.40
C GLN A 160 11.86 6.92 -1.02
N ALA A 161 10.63 6.40 -0.89
CA ALA A 161 10.16 5.79 0.35
C ALA A 161 11.02 4.59 0.74
N LEU A 162 11.36 3.73 -0.23
CA LEU A 162 12.21 2.59 0.00
C LEU A 162 13.64 2.99 0.38
N GLU A 163 14.25 3.95 -0.32
CA GLU A 163 15.57 4.49 0.02
C GLU A 163 15.60 5.00 1.47
N ARG A 164 14.55 5.71 1.90
CA ARG A 164 14.41 6.18 3.28
C ARG A 164 14.29 5.04 4.29
N ILE A 165 13.54 3.99 3.94
CA ILE A 165 13.35 2.80 4.77
C ILE A 165 14.67 2.04 4.94
N GLU A 166 15.38 1.76 3.84
CA GLU A 166 16.63 1.01 3.86
C GLU A 166 17.76 1.79 4.55
N ALA A 167 17.78 3.12 4.44
CA ALA A 167 18.76 3.98 5.10
C ALA A 167 18.74 3.89 6.64
N ARG A 168 17.62 3.47 7.26
CA ARG A 168 17.51 3.30 8.73
C ARG A 168 18.37 2.17 9.29
N ARG A 169 18.95 1.31 8.44
CA ARG A 169 19.89 0.25 8.85
C ARG A 169 21.31 0.74 9.16
N SER A 170 21.60 2.02 8.94
CA SER A 170 22.95 2.61 9.03
C SER A 170 23.20 3.34 10.35
#